data_AF-A0A370GUN4-F1
#
_entry.id   AF-A0A370GUN4-F1
#
_cell.length_a   1.000
_cell.length_b   1.000
_cell.length_c   1.000
_cell.angle_alpha   90.00
_cell.angle_beta   90.00
_cell.angle_gamma   90.00
#
_symmetry.space_group_name_H-M   'P 1'
#
loop_
_entity.id
_entity.type
_entity.pdbx_description
1 polymer ?
#
loop_
_entity_poly.entity_id
_entity_poly.type
_entity_poly.pdbx_seq_one_letter_code
_entity_poly.pdbx_strand_id
1 'polypeptide(L)' 'MAKSLELQFVTADGKSAKVSIDNPIEPVDTAQVKASMEAIIAADVFFTNAGSSYSGIKGARVVERNVTDYTIE' A
#
# COMPACT_ATOMS: atom_id res chain seq x y z
N MET A 1 -18.35 -6.03 -2.61
CA MET A 1 -17.45 -5.85 -1.45
C MET A 1 -16.06 -6.22 -1.91
N ALA A 2 -15.13 -5.28 -1.97
CA ALA A 2 -13.74 -5.55 -2.35
C ALA A 2 -12.84 -5.06 -1.22
N LYS A 3 -12.21 -5.99 -0.51
CA LYS A 3 -11.13 -5.65 0.42
C LYS A 3 -9.88 -5.32 -0.41
N SER A 4 -9.10 -4.38 0.10
CA SER A 4 -7.81 -4.00 -0.49
C SER A 4 -6.73 -4.06 0.58
N LEU A 5 -5.59 -4.67 0.27
CA LEU A 5 -4.41 -4.61 1.13
C LEU A 5 -3.57 -3.41 0.69
N GLU A 6 -3.44 -2.41 1.57
CA GLU A 6 -2.60 -1.25 1.35
C GLU A 6 -1.22 -1.47 2.01
N LEU A 7 -0.17 -1.54 1.18
CA LEU A 7 1.23 -1.53 1.60
C LEU A 7 1.70 -0.08 1.67
N GLN A 8 2.22 0.36 2.82
CA GLN A 8 2.59 1.74 3.07
C GLN A 8 4.10 1.89 3.20
N PHE A 9 4.65 2.85 2.47
CA PHE A 9 6.07 3.14 2.42
C PHE A 9 6.36 4.55 2.89
N VAL A 10 7.54 4.75 3.46
CA VAL A 10 8.16 6.06 3.61
C VAL A 10 9.02 6.30 2.37
N THR A 11 8.99 7.51 1.84
CA THR A 11 9.78 7.90 0.67
C THR A 11 11.02 8.68 1.09
N ALA A 12 12.01 8.81 0.19
CA ALA A 12 13.28 9.49 0.49
C ALA A 12 13.12 10.95 0.97
N ASP A 13 12.02 11.62 0.60
CA ASP A 13 11.64 12.96 1.05
C ASP A 13 10.82 12.98 2.36
N GLY A 14 10.71 11.85 3.05
CA GLY A 14 10.00 11.70 4.33
C GLY A 14 8.47 11.64 4.22
N LYS A 15 7.92 11.63 3.00
CA LYS A 15 6.46 11.50 2.77
C LYS A 15 6.03 10.03 2.79
N SER A 16 4.76 9.80 2.50
CA SER A 16 4.19 8.45 2.43
C SER A 16 3.73 8.11 1.02
N ALA A 17 4.09 6.93 0.57
CA ALA A 17 3.56 6.31 -0.64
C ALA A 17 2.80 5.04 -0.28
N LYS A 18 1.91 4.58 -1.16
CA LYS A 18 1.18 3.33 -0.96
C LYS A 18 1.03 2.53 -2.24
N VAL A 19 1.05 1.21 -2.11
CA VAL A 19 0.68 0.25 -3.14
C VAL A 19 -0.58 -0.47 -2.68
N SER A 20 -1.60 -0.55 -3.52
CA SER A 20 -2.87 -1.22 -3.23
C SER A 20 -2.92 -2.56 -3.96
N ILE A 21 -3.29 -3.62 -3.25
CA ILE A 21 -3.56 -4.94 -3.81
C ILE A 21 -5.05 -5.21 -3.64
N ASP A 22 -5.77 -5.33 -4.75
CA ASP A 22 -7.18 -5.63 -4.74
C ASP A 22 -7.41 -7.13 -4.54
N ASN A 23 -8.44 -7.48 -3.77
CA ASN A 23 -8.79 -8.87 -3.43
C ASN A 23 -7.57 -9.67 -2.87
N PRO A 24 -6.97 -9.22 -1.74
CA PRO A 24 -5.83 -9.92 -1.17
C PRO A 24 -6.22 -11.34 -0.72
N ILE A 25 -5.25 -12.24 -0.74
CA ILE A 25 -5.41 -13.58 -0.16
C ILE A 25 -5.65 -13.43 1.36
N GLU A 26 -6.62 -14.19 1.89
CA GLU A 26 -6.95 -14.22 3.31
C GLU A 26 -6.75 -15.64 3.89
N PRO A 27 -6.13 -15.78 5.08
CA PRO A 27 -5.61 -14.72 5.94
C PRO A 27 -4.32 -14.08 5.39
N VAL A 28 -4.12 -12.79 5.68
CA VAL A 28 -2.90 -12.08 5.28
C VAL A 28 -1.71 -12.60 6.08
N ASP A 29 -0.71 -13.13 5.38
CA ASP A 29 0.58 -13.51 5.98
C ASP A 29 1.48 -12.27 6.11
N THR A 30 1.62 -11.77 7.35
CA THR A 30 2.39 -10.56 7.64
C THR A 30 3.90 -10.74 7.37
N ALA A 31 4.44 -11.94 7.47
CA ALA A 31 5.84 -12.22 7.17
C ALA A 31 6.08 -12.14 5.65
N GLN A 32 5.19 -12.73 4.86
CA GLN A 32 5.24 -12.63 3.40
C GLN A 32 5.06 -11.19 2.92
N VAL A 33 4.13 -10.44 3.52
CA VAL A 33 3.93 -9.01 3.23
C VAL A 33 5.21 -8.23 3.49
N LYS A 34 5.82 -8.41 4.67
CA LYS A 34 7.06 -7.70 5.02
C LYS A 34 8.19 -8.02 4.04
N ALA A 35 8.41 -9.29 3.72
CA ALA A 35 9.44 -9.69 2.76
C ALA A 35 9.21 -9.09 1.37
N SER A 36 7.95 -9.02 0.93
CA SER A 36 7.58 -8.39 -0.35
C SER A 36 7.85 -6.89 -0.34
N MET A 37 7.54 -6.20 0.76
CA MET A 37 7.82 -4.77 0.91
C MET A 37 9.32 -4.46 0.95
N GLU A 38 10.12 -5.31 1.60
CA GLU A 38 11.59 -5.19 1.60
C GLU A 38 12.16 -5.39 0.19
N ALA A 39 11.65 -6.38 -0.56
CA ALA A 39 12.05 -6.61 -1.94
C ALA A 39 11.69 -5.42 -2.86
N ILE A 40 10.53 -4.78 -2.66
CA ILE A 40 10.11 -3.57 -3.40
C ILE A 40 11.09 -2.42 -3.16
N ILE A 41 11.49 -2.18 -1.90
CA ILE A 41 12.46 -1.14 -1.55
C ILE A 41 13.83 -1.48 -2.15
N ALA A 42 14.29 -2.72 -1.99
CA ALA A 42 15.60 -3.16 -2.49
C ALA A 42 15.71 -3.11 -4.03
N ALA A 43 14.60 -3.29 -4.74
CA ALA A 43 14.57 -3.17 -6.19
C ALA A 43 14.80 -1.71 -6.67
N ASP A 44 14.46 -0.70 -5.85
CA ASP A 44 14.64 0.73 -6.16
C ASP A 44 14.06 1.16 -7.53
N VAL A 45 12.96 0.53 -7.95
CA VAL A 45 12.26 0.80 -9.22
C VAL A 45 10.96 1.58 -9.05
N PHE A 46 10.51 1.78 -7.81
CA PHE A 46 9.26 2.47 -7.50
C PHE A 46 9.53 3.91 -7.06
N PHE A 47 8.92 4.85 -7.78
CA PHE A 47 9.03 6.27 -7.52
C PHE A 47 7.64 6.90 -7.43
N THR A 48 7.50 7.91 -6.59
CA THR A 48 6.31 8.76 -6.59
C THR A 48 6.27 9.64 -7.84
N ASN A 49 5.12 10.26 -8.13
CA ASN A 49 5.02 11.25 -9.21
C ASN A 49 5.98 12.43 -9.04
N ALA A 50 6.45 12.69 -7.81
CA ALA A 50 7.46 13.70 -7.51
C ALA A 50 8.91 13.21 -7.67
N GLY A 51 9.12 11.96 -8.07
CA GLY A 51 10.44 11.35 -8.28
C GLY A 51 11.08 10.74 -7.03
N SER A 52 10.47 10.84 -5.85
CA SER A 52 11.00 10.27 -4.60
C SER A 52 10.89 8.74 -4.61
N SER A 53 12.01 8.04 -4.37
CA SER A 53 12.04 6.58 -4.21
C SER A 53 11.51 6.12 -2.86
N TYR A 54 11.21 4.84 -2.74
CA TYR A 54 10.69 4.23 -1.51
C TYR A 54 11.88 3.87 -0.62
N SER A 55 11.97 4.44 0.57
CA SER A 55 13.13 4.34 1.45
C SER A 55 12.90 3.50 2.71
N GLY A 56 11.64 3.19 3.04
CA GLY A 56 11.32 2.43 4.25
C GLY A 56 9.89 1.89 4.29
N ILE A 57 9.67 0.94 5.19
CA ILE A 57 8.35 0.38 5.48
C ILE A 57 7.67 1.25 6.53
N LYS A 58 6.48 1.77 6.20
CA LYS A 58 5.62 2.46 7.17
C LYS A 58 4.64 1.50 7.85
N GLY A 59 4.16 0.49 7.12
CA GLY A 59 3.23 -0.52 7.62
C GLY A 59 2.37 -1.11 6.51
N ALA A 60 1.42 -1.96 6.88
CA ALA A 60 0.42 -2.51 5.97
C ALA A 60 -0.95 -2.61 6.65
N ARG A 61 -2.04 -2.46 5.90
CA ARG A 61 -3.41 -2.59 6.43
C ARG A 61 -4.37 -3.14 5.40
N VAL A 62 -5.34 -3.94 5.86
CA VAL A 62 -6.50 -4.31 5.04
C VAL A 62 -7.55 -3.21 5.19
N VAL A 63 -8.07 -2.74 4.06
CA VAL A 63 -9.10 -1.71 3.98
C VAL A 63 -10.34 -2.32 3.31
N GLU A 64 -11.45 -2.26 4.02
CA GLU A 64 -12.78 -2.58 3.52
C GLU A 64 -13.57 -1.29 3.38
N ARG A 65 -14.04 -0.99 2.16
CA ARG A 65 -14.83 0.22 1.87
C ARG A 65 -16.26 -0.17 1.57
N ASN A 66 -17.18 0.45 2.30
CA ASN A 66 -18.60 0.48 1.97
C ASN A 66 -18.93 1.88 1.46
N VAL A 67 -19.44 1.97 0.23
CA VAL A 67 -19.83 3.23 -0.40
C VAL A 67 -21.35 3.21 -0.56
N THR A 68 -22.01 4.23 -0.02
CA THR A 68 -23.45 4.46 -0.21
C THR A 68 -23.60 5.84 -0.83
N ASP A 69 -24.02 5.88 -2.09
CA ASP A 69 -24.29 7.12 -2.79
C ASP A 69 -25.67 7.66 -2.41
N TYR A 70 -25.76 8.98 -2.27
CA TYR A 70 -27.01 9.68 -2.02
C TYR A 70 -27.18 10.77 -3.07
N THR A 71 -28.38 10.83 -3.67
CA THR A 71 -28.75 11.93 -4.55
C THR A 71 -29.21 13.11 -3.71
N ILE A 72 -28.55 14.26 -3.89
CA ILE A 72 -28.97 15.53 -3.31
C ILE A 72 -29.57 16.35 -4.46
N GLU A 73 -30.85 16.67 -4.36
CA GLU A 73 -31.56 17.63 -5.24
C GLU A 73 -31.60 19.01 -4.60
#